data_AF-A0A9D6T810-F1
#
_entry.id   AF-A0A9D6T810-F1
#
_cell.length_a   1.000
_cell.length_b   1.000
_cell.length_c   1.000
_cell.angle_alpha   90.00
_cell.angle_beta   90.00
_cell.angle_gamma   90.00
#
_symmetry.space_group_name_H-M   'P 1'
#
loop_
_entity.id
_entity.type
_entity.pdbx_description
1 polymer ?
#
loop_
_entity_poly.entity_id
_entity_poly.type
_entity_poly.pdbx_seq_one_letter_code
_entity_poly.pdbx_strand_id
1 'polypeptide(L)' 'MEVTLDGRYAVVSTTDDDSVSIVDVQTRQVTAVVKVGRQPKRLAVGRCGERP' A
#
# COMPACT_ATOMS: atom_id res chain seq x y z
N MET A 1 -3.90 4.27 6.41
CA MET A 1 -2.89 3.21 6.48
C MET A 1 -3.63 1.90 6.59
N GLU A 2 -3.23 0.92 5.79
CA GLU A 2 -3.81 -0.42 5.80
C GLU A 2 -2.67 -1.43 5.73
N VAL A 3 -2.85 -2.61 6.33
CA VAL A 3 -1.82 -3.65 6.38
C VAL A 3 -2.37 -4.89 5.70
N THR A 4 -1.52 -5.55 4.92
CA THR A 4 -1.84 -6.85 4.32
C THR A 4 -2.16 -7.89 5.39
N LEU A 5 -3.03 -8.85 5.06
CA LEU A 5 -3.51 -9.87 6.01
C LEU A 5 -2.39 -10.77 6.57
N ASP A 6 -1.32 -10.95 5.78
CA ASP A 6 -0.10 -11.68 6.19
C ASP A 6 0.85 -10.81 7.02
N GLY A 7 0.56 -9.52 7.20
CA GLY A 7 1.36 -8.58 7.97
C GLY A 7 2.70 -8.23 7.32
N ARG A 8 2.94 -8.67 6.07
CA ARG A 8 4.24 -8.52 5.41
C ARG A 8 4.45 -7.12 4.85
N TYR A 9 3.38 -6.52 4.33
CA TYR A 9 3.39 -5.20 3.73
C TYR A 9 2.37 -4.25 4.36
N ALA A 10 2.81 -3.03 4.66
CA ALA A 10 1.97 -1.92 5.05
C ALA A 10 1.80 -0.96 3.86
N VAL A 11 0.57 -0.54 3.61
CA VAL A 11 0.18 0.37 2.54
C VAL A 11 -0.20 1.71 3.15
N VAL A 12 0.49 2.77 2.73
CA VAL A 12 0.35 4.12 3.25
C VAL A 12 -0.06 5.04 2.10
N SER A 13 -1.25 5.62 2.19
CA SER A 13 -1.73 6.63 1.25
C SER A 13 -1.24 8.00 1.70
N THR A 14 -0.54 8.69 0.82
CA THR A 14 -0.12 10.07 1.02
C THR A 14 -1.03 10.96 0.17
N THR A 15 -1.94 11.66 0.83
CA THR A 15 -2.90 12.54 0.14
C THR A 15 -2.26 13.78 -0.46
N ASP A 16 -1.14 14.23 0.08
CA ASP A 16 -0.45 15.45 -0.38
C ASP A 16 0.38 15.21 -1.64
N ASP A 17 0.77 13.94 -1.90
CA ASP A 17 1.61 13.53 -3.02
C ASP A 17 0.84 12.66 -4.03
N ASP A 18 -0.48 12.50 -3.86
CA ASP A 18 -1.34 11.71 -4.75
C ASP A 18 -0.79 10.29 -5.01
N SER A 19 -0.14 9.73 -3.98
CA SER A 19 0.66 8.52 -4.05
C SER A 19 0.35 7.55 -2.91
N VAL A 20 0.69 6.29 -3.15
CA VAL A 20 0.56 5.19 -2.20
C VAL A 20 1.90 4.50 -2.08
N SER A 21 2.45 4.46 -0.88
CA SER A 21 3.70 3.77 -0.57
C SER A 21 3.42 2.40 0.01
N ILE A 22 4.16 1.40 -0.46
CA ILE A 22 4.17 0.04 0.07
C ILE A 22 5.46 -0.12 0.87
N VAL A 23 5.32 -0.50 2.13
CA VAL A 23 6.41 -0.67 3.09
C VAL A 23 6.47 -2.12 3.51
N ASP A 24 7.63 -2.76 3.38
CA ASP A 24 7.87 -4.07 3.95
C ASP A 24 8.08 -3.93 5.46
N VAL A 25 7.24 -4.61 6.24
CA VAL A 25 7.20 -4.46 7.70
C VAL A 25 8.41 -5.13 8.37
N GLN A 26 8.96 -6.19 7.77
CA GLN A 26 10.11 -6.93 8.31
C GLN A 26 11.39 -6.11 8.20
N THR A 27 11.61 -5.51 7.04
CA THR A 27 12.81 -4.72 6.73
C THR A 27 12.64 -3.25 7.05
N ARG A 28 11.40 -2.78 7.26
CA ARG A 28 10.99 -1.38 7.44
C ARG A 28 11.39 -0.49 6.25
N GLN A 29 11.44 -1.06 5.06
CA GLN A 29 11.82 -0.34 3.84
C GLN A 29 10.64 -0.13 2.91
N VAL A 30 10.62 1.01 2.22
CA VAL A 30 9.64 1.26 1.16
C VAL A 30 10.03 0.42 -0.05
N THR A 31 9.18 -0.54 -0.41
CA THR A 31 9.43 -1.44 -1.55
C THR A 31 8.85 -0.91 -2.84
N ALA A 32 7.81 -0.08 -2.77
CA ALA A 32 7.22 0.57 -3.93
C ALA A 32 6.52 1.88 -3.58
N VAL A 33 6.48 2.80 -4.55
CA VAL A 33 5.64 4.00 -4.51
C VAL A 33 4.81 4.01 -5.79
N VAL A 34 3.49 4.00 -5.62
CA VAL A 34 2.53 3.94 -6.72
C VAL A 34 1.79 5.27 -6.78
N LYS A 35 1.87 5.98 -7.90
CA LYS A 35 1.05 7.17 -8.14
C LYS A 35 -0.37 6.74 -8.47
N VAL A 36 -1.34 7.17 -7.67
CA VAL A 36 -2.74 6.74 -7.78
C VAL A 36 -3.69 7.87 -8.22
N GLY A 37 -3.22 9.11 -8.23
CA GLY A 37 -4.01 10.28 -8.63
C GLY A 37 -4.62 11.03 -7.44
N ARG A 38 -5.49 12.01 -7.72
CA ARG A 38 -5.92 13.02 -6.74
C ARG A 38 -6.56 12.44 -5.48
N GLN A 39 -5.91 12.69 -4.34
CA GLN A 39 -6.38 12.42 -2.99
C GLN A 39 -6.96 11.02 -2.80
N PRO A 40 -6.11 9.99 -2.66
CA PRO A 40 -6.56 8.68 -2.22
C PRO A 40 -7.15 8.77 -0.81
N LYS A 41 -8.48 8.87 -0.71
CA LYS A 41 -9.21 8.96 0.58
C LYS A 41 -9.57 7.60 1.18
N ARG A 42 -9.59 6.54 0.35
CA ARG A 42 -9.90 5.18 0.77
C ARG A 42 -8.86 4.24 0.20
N LEU A 43 -8.15 3.55 1.09
CA LEU A 43 -7.38 2.38 0.75
C LEU A 43 -8.27 1.15 0.94
N ALA A 44 -8.09 0.17 0.07
CA ALA A 44 -8.60 -1.18 0.25
C ALA A 44 -7.49 -2.14 -0.20
N VAL A 45 -6.99 -2.93 0.73
CA VAL A 45 -5.99 -3.97 0.47
C VAL A 45 -6.75 -5.24 0.12
N GLY A 46 -6.91 -5.44 -1.19
CA GLY A 46 -7.47 -6.69 -1.72
C GLY A 46 -6.49 -7.84 -1.56
N ARG A 47 -7.01 -9.06 -1.36
CA ARG A 47 -6.22 -10.27 -1.61
C ARG A 47 -5.80 -10.23 -3.08
N CYS A 48 -4.50 -10.24 -3.35
CA CYS A 48 -4.05 -10.75 -4.64
C CYS A 48 -4.33 -12.26 -4.60
N GLY A 49 -5.54 -12.65 -5.02
CA GLY A 49 -5.81 -14.04 -5.33
C GLY A 49 -4.87 -14.40 -6.46
N GLU A 50 -3.96 -15.34 -6.21
CA GLU A 50 -3.24 -16.05 -7.27
C GLU A 50 -4.30 -16.42 -8.32
N ARG A 51 -4.18 -15.84 -9.52
CA ARG A 51 -5.07 -16.21 -10.61
C ARG A 51 -4.88 -17.72 -10.86
N PRO A 52 -5.96 -18.52 -10.89
CA PRO A 52 -5.85 -19.92 -11.29
C PRO A 52 -5.38 -20.06 -12.74
#